data_AF-A0A2W6D936-F1
#
_entry.id   AF-A0A2W6D936-F1
#
_cell.length_a   1.000
_cell.length_b   1.000
_cell.length_c   1.000
_cell.angle_alpha   90.00
_cell.angle_beta   90.00
_cell.angle_gamma   90.00
#
_symmetry.space_group_name_H-M   'P 1'
#
loop_
_entity.id
_entity.type
_entity.pdbx_description
1 polymer ?
#
loop_
_entity_poly.entity_id
_entity_poly.type
_entity_poly.pdbx_seq_one_letter_code
_entity_poly.pdbx_strand_id
1 'polypeptide(L)' 'ALEVLKTGAARDGENLMPALLDATRAHATEGEIVEALQQVFGTYTESPVF' A
#
# COMPACT_ATOMS: atom_id res chain seq x y z
N ALA A 1 -11.88 2.94 -0.99
CA ALA A 1 -11.00 2.21 -0.06
C ALA A 1 -9.52 2.40 -0.41
N LEU A 2 -9.10 2.11 -1.64
CA LEU A 2 -7.69 2.23 -2.05
C LEU A 2 -7.12 3.65 -1.90
N GLU A 3 -7.89 4.72 -2.18
CA GLU A 3 -7.43 6.10 -1.96
C GLU A 3 -7.16 6.44 -0.48
N VAL A 4 -7.95 5.87 0.43
CA VAL A 4 -7.73 6.02 1.88
C VAL A 4 -6.45 5.30 2.29
N LEU A 5 -6.22 4.10 1.74
CA LEU A 5 -4.98 3.36 1.95
C LEU A 5 -3.75 4.14 1.46
N LYS A 6 -3.81 4.75 0.25
CA LYS A 6 -2.73 5.59 -0.26
C LYS A 6 -2.47 6.82 0.62
N THR A 7 -3.53 7.46 1.09
CA THR A 7 -3.43 8.65 1.95
C THR A 7 -2.78 8.29 3.30
N GLY A 8 -3.15 7.16 3.90
CA GLY A 8 -2.51 6.66 5.10
C GLY A 8 -1.05 6.26 4.87
N ALA A 9 -0.76 5.60 3.75
CA ALA A 9 0.61 5.23 3.37
C ALA A 9 1.52 6.45 3.14
N ALA A 10 0.96 7.57 2.70
CA ALA A 10 1.72 8.80 2.47
C ALA A 10 2.08 9.55 3.78
N ARG A 11 1.55 9.11 4.93
CA ARG A 11 1.80 9.72 6.24
C ARG A 11 2.66 8.79 7.08
N ASP A 12 3.80 9.30 7.52
CA ASP A 12 4.71 8.53 8.33
C ASP A 12 4.09 8.22 9.72
N GLY A 13 4.29 6.98 10.18
CA GLY A 13 3.78 6.50 11.48
C GLY A 13 2.27 6.22 11.55
N GLU A 14 1.51 6.33 10.45
CA GLU A 14 0.08 5.98 10.45
C GLU A 14 -0.12 4.45 10.35
N ASN A 15 -1.04 3.91 11.15
CA ASN A 15 -1.36 2.49 11.11
C ASN A 15 -2.23 2.16 9.89
N LEU A 16 -1.71 1.36 8.95
CA LEU A 16 -2.39 0.99 7.71
C LEU A 16 -3.42 -0.14 7.86
N MET A 17 -3.40 -0.88 8.98
CA MET A 17 -4.28 -2.04 9.19
C MET A 17 -5.77 -1.73 9.00
N PRO A 18 -6.34 -0.61 9.52
CA PRO A 18 -7.74 -0.27 9.29
C PRO A 18 -8.07 -0.09 7.79
N ALA A 19 -7.21 0.60 7.04
CA ALA A 19 -7.41 0.85 5.62
C ALA A 19 -7.29 -0.42 4.77
N LEU A 20 -6.41 -1.35 5.15
CA LEU A 20 -6.29 -2.67 4.54
C LEU A 20 -7.55 -3.52 4.76
N LEU A 21 -8.10 -3.50 5.98
CA LEU A 21 -9.36 -4.19 6.28
C LEU A 21 -10.53 -3.60 5.48
N ASP A 22 -10.57 -2.29 5.28
CA ASP A 22 -11.61 -1.66 4.47
C ASP A 22 -11.45 -1.95 2.96
N ALA A 23 -10.21 -2.09 2.47
CA ALA A 23 -9.95 -2.52 1.11
C ALA A 23 -10.42 -3.98 0.88
N THR A 24 -10.08 -4.89 1.78
CA THR A 24 -10.53 -6.30 1.69
C THR A 24 -12.04 -6.44 1.82
N ARG A 25 -12.70 -5.66 2.69
CA ARG A 25 -14.17 -5.59 2.78
C ARG A 25 -14.83 -5.07 1.51
N ALA A 26 -14.15 -4.18 0.77
CA ALA A 26 -14.59 -3.70 -0.52
C ALA A 26 -14.32 -4.69 -1.67
N HIS A 27 -13.88 -5.92 -1.36
CA HIS A 27 -13.46 -6.94 -2.32
C HIS A 27 -12.30 -6.50 -3.22
N ALA A 28 -11.44 -5.58 -2.74
CA ALA A 28 -10.20 -5.28 -3.43
C ALA A 28 -9.29 -6.51 -3.40
N THR A 29 -8.66 -6.78 -4.54
CA THR A 29 -7.69 -7.84 -4.71
C THR A 29 -6.35 -7.47 -4.08
N GLU A 30 -5.52 -8.48 -3.83
CA GLU A 30 -4.14 -8.26 -3.38
C GLU A 30 -3.35 -7.40 -4.37
N GLY A 31 -3.52 -7.62 -5.68
CA GLY A 31 -2.86 -6.84 -6.73
C GLY A 31 -3.19 -5.35 -6.67
N GLU A 32 -4.47 -5.01 -6.50
CA GLU A 32 -4.92 -3.61 -6.38
C GLU A 32 -4.38 -2.93 -5.11
N ILE A 33 -4.30 -3.68 -4.01
CA ILE A 33 -3.73 -3.19 -2.74
C ILE A 33 -2.22 -2.94 -2.90
N VAL A 34 -1.50 -3.90 -3.50
CA VAL A 34 -0.05 -3.78 -3.74
C VAL A 34 0.26 -2.64 -4.69
N GLU A 35 -0.48 -2.51 -5.80
CA GLU A 35 -0.32 -1.41 -6.76
C GLU A 35 -0.52 -0.05 -6.07
N ALA A 36 -1.56 0.09 -5.25
CA ALA A 36 -1.80 1.32 -4.50
C ALA A 36 -0.65 1.67 -3.54
N LEU A 37 -0.06 0.68 -2.86
CA LEU A 37 1.09 0.89 -1.98
C LEU A 37 2.37 1.23 -2.77
N GLN A 38 2.59 0.60 -3.92
CA GLN A 38 3.72 0.89 -4.82
C GLN A 38 3.68 2.32 -5.36
N GLN A 39 2.49 2.91 -5.56
CA GLN A 39 2.37 4.31 -5.97
C GLN A 39 2.91 5.31 -4.93
N VAL A 40 2.97 4.92 -3.65
CA VAL A 40 3.44 5.77 -2.55
C VAL A 40 4.87 5.44 -2.15
N PHE A 41 5.17 4.16 -1.95
CA PHE A 41 6.49 3.71 -1.47
C PHE A 41 7.48 3.40 -2.59
N GLY A 42 7.01 3.29 -3.83
CA GLY A 42 7.80 2.78 -4.93
C GLY A 42 8.03 1.28 -4.83
N THR A 43 9.02 0.79 -5.58
CA THR A 43 9.44 -0.62 -5.56
C THR A 43 10.89 -0.71 -5.07
N TYR A 44 11.17 -1.72 -4.27
CA TYR A 44 12.54 -2.02 -3.88
C TYR A 44 13.22 -2.82 -4.98
N THR A 45 14.40 -2.37 -5.42
CA THR A 45 15.29 -3.11 -6.31
C THR A 45 16.63 -3.27 -5.62
N GLU A 46 17.02 -4.51 -5.33
CA GLU A 46 18.32 -4.80 -4.72
C GLU A 46 19.47 -4.39 -5.65
N SER A 47 20.46 -3.68 -5.11
CA SER A 47 21.66 -3.31 -5.87
C SER A 47 22.68 -4.45 -5.80
N PRO A 48 23.02 -5.10 -6.94
CA PRO A 48 23.98 -6.19 -6.92
C PRO A 48 25.37 -5.67 -6.53
N VAL A 49 25.96 -6.28 -5.49
CA VAL A 49 27.36 -6.06 -5.10
C VAL A 49 28.24 -7.08 -5.81
N PHE A 50 29.14 -6.60 -6.67
CA PHE A 50 30.15 -7.40 -7.37
C PHE A 50 31.53 -7.18 -6.74
#